data_AF-A0A847LDP2-F1
#
_entry.id   AF-A0A847LDP2-F1
#
_cell.length_a   1.000
_cell.length_b   1.000
_cell.length_c   1.000
_cell.angle_alpha   90.00
_cell.angle_beta   90.00
_cell.angle_gamma   90.00
#
_symmetry.space_group_name_H-M   'P 1'
#
loop_
_entity.id
_entity.type
_entity.pdbx_description
1 polymer ?
#
loop_
_entity_poly.entity_id
_entity_poly.type
_entity_poly.pdbx_seq_one_letter_code
_entity_poly.pdbx_strand_id
1 'polypeptide(L)'
;MSPKFSVQDLEALTALTAEQIGGMGYETAMARLEQVVEALEQEGTPLQMGLKLYEVGSALSKRCGAVLDATEARMVQIRGDLENRKEEPFDPGKDGR
;
A
#
# COMPACT_ATOMS: atom_id res chain seq x y z
N MET A 1 -16.21 -20.51 -19.30
CA MET A 1 -15.11 -20.50 -18.31
C MET A 1 -15.71 -20.50 -16.92
N SER A 2 -15.07 -21.17 -15.95
CA SER A 2 -15.47 -21.03 -14.54
C SER A 2 -15.11 -19.62 -14.04
N PRO A 3 -15.93 -19.02 -13.17
CA PRO A 3 -15.57 -17.74 -12.56
C PRO A 3 -14.27 -17.87 -11.77
N LYS A 4 -13.39 -16.86 -11.88
CA LYS A 4 -12.10 -16.80 -11.17
C LYS A 4 -12.31 -16.59 -9.66
N PHE A 5 -13.36 -15.86 -9.29
CA PHE A 5 -13.75 -15.60 -7.91
C PHE A 5 -15.08 -16.28 -7.60
N SER A 6 -15.09 -17.10 -6.55
CA SER A 6 -16.29 -17.65 -5.94
C SER A 6 -16.99 -16.60 -5.06
N VAL A 7 -18.23 -16.87 -4.65
CA VAL A 7 -18.96 -16.00 -3.72
C VAL A 7 -18.19 -15.82 -2.40
N GLN A 8 -17.54 -16.88 -1.92
CA GLN A 8 -16.75 -16.85 -0.68
C GLN A 8 -15.52 -15.93 -0.83
N ASP A 9 -14.90 -15.90 -2.01
CA ASP A 9 -13.79 -14.99 -2.28
C ASP A 9 -14.25 -13.53 -2.27
N LEU A 10 -15.42 -13.25 -2.86
CA LEU A 10 -16.00 -11.91 -2.87
C LEU A 10 -16.40 -11.46 -1.46
N GLU A 11 -16.97 -12.35 -0.65
CA GLU A 11 -17.28 -12.07 0.76
C GLU A 11 -16.01 -11.78 1.55
N ALA A 12 -14.93 -12.54 1.35
CA ALA A 12 -13.65 -12.29 2.00
C ALA A 12 -13.04 -10.93 1.61
N LEU A 13 -13.09 -10.57 0.32
CA LEU A 13 -12.59 -9.27 -0.16
C LEU A 13 -13.44 -8.10 0.39
N THR A 14 -14.76 -8.23 0.40
CA THR A 14 -15.67 -7.18 0.87
C THR A 14 -15.76 -7.07 2.39
N ALA A 15 -15.26 -8.06 3.13
CA ALA A 15 -15.17 -8.04 4.59
C ALA A 15 -13.93 -7.28 5.11
N LEU A 16 -13.01 -6.87 4.23
CA LEU A 16 -11.83 -6.10 4.63
C LEU A 16 -12.24 -4.78 5.29
N THR A 17 -11.85 -4.59 6.54
CA THR A 17 -12.15 -3.37 7.30
C THR A 17 -11.13 -2.28 7.04
N ALA A 18 -11.52 -1.03 7.31
CA ALA A 18 -10.60 0.11 7.20
C ALA A 18 -9.36 -0.03 8.11
N GLU A 19 -9.51 -0.63 9.30
CA GLU A 19 -8.41 -0.90 10.23
C GLU A 19 -7.43 -1.92 9.65
N GLN A 20 -7.94 -3.04 9.10
CA GLN A 20 -7.12 -4.05 8.45
C GLN A 20 -6.35 -3.46 7.26
N ILE A 21 -7.05 -2.70 6.40
CA ILE A 21 -6.45 -2.04 5.23
C ILE A 21 -5.39 -1.03 5.67
N GLY A 22 -5.68 -0.22 6.71
CA GLY A 22 -4.74 0.77 7.26
C GLY A 22 -3.43 0.16 7.75
N GLY A 23 -3.47 -1.07 8.26
CA GLY A 23 -2.30 -1.81 8.74
C GLY A 23 -1.47 -2.50 7.65
N MET A 24 -1.92 -2.56 6.40
CA MET A 24 -1.21 -3.29 5.33
C MET A 24 0.05 -2.57 4.86
N GLY A 25 1.10 -3.31 4.50
CA GLY A 25 2.20 -2.79 3.68
C GLY A 25 1.78 -2.57 2.21
N TYR A 26 2.60 -1.86 1.43
CA TYR A 26 2.31 -1.54 0.02
C TYR A 26 2.00 -2.79 -0.81
N GLU A 27 2.90 -3.78 -0.82
CA GLU A 27 2.74 -5.00 -1.63
C GLU A 27 1.44 -5.76 -1.29
N THR A 28 1.12 -5.86 0.00
CA THR A 28 -0.12 -6.52 0.44
C THR A 28 -1.35 -5.73 0.00
N ALA A 29 -1.35 -4.41 0.20
CA ALA A 29 -2.47 -3.55 -0.21
C ALA A 29 -2.67 -3.57 -1.74
N MET A 30 -1.59 -3.54 -2.50
CA MET A 30 -1.62 -3.60 -3.97
C MET A 30 -2.15 -4.96 -4.46
N ALA A 31 -1.65 -6.07 -3.93
CA ALA A 31 -2.14 -7.40 -4.30
C ALA A 31 -3.64 -7.57 -4.01
N ARG A 32 -4.14 -6.99 -2.90
CA ARG A 32 -5.59 -6.97 -2.61
C ARG A 32 -6.35 -6.06 -3.56
N LEU A 33 -5.79 -4.91 -3.93
CA LEU A 33 -6.40 -4.00 -4.89
C LEU A 33 -6.57 -4.65 -6.26
N GLU A 34 -5.54 -5.36 -6.73
CA GLU A 34 -5.58 -6.13 -7.98
C GLU A 34 -6.70 -7.19 -7.94
N GLN A 35 -6.80 -7.96 -6.84
CA GLN A 35 -7.90 -8.92 -6.65
C GLN A 35 -9.28 -8.26 -6.71
N VAL A 36 -9.44 -7.08 -6.11
CA VAL A 36 -10.69 -6.31 -6.15
C VAL A 36 -11.03 -5.85 -7.56
N VAL A 37 -10.05 -5.37 -8.32
CA VAL A 37 -10.26 -4.96 -9.72
C VAL A 37 -10.67 -6.15 -10.58
N GLU A 38 -9.94 -7.26 -10.50
CA GLU A 38 -10.30 -8.48 -11.23
C GLU A 38 -11.70 -9.01 -10.85
N ALA A 39 -12.09 -8.90 -9.58
CA ALA A 39 -13.42 -9.29 -9.12
C ALA A 39 -14.54 -8.35 -9.63
N LEU A 40 -14.26 -7.06 -9.81
CA LEU A 40 -15.17 -6.09 -10.42
C LEU A 40 -15.36 -6.34 -11.92
N GLU A 41 -14.32 -6.81 -12.61
CA GLU A 41 -14.36 -7.12 -14.04
C GLU A 41 -15.05 -8.47 -14.34
N GLN A 42 -15.21 -9.33 -13.34
CA GLN A 42 -15.87 -10.62 -13.50
C GLN A 42 -17.38 -10.46 -13.81
N GLU A 43 -17.81 -11.05 -14.92
CA GLU A 43 -19.23 -11.18 -15.24
C GLU A 43 -19.98 -11.98 -14.16
N GLY A 44 -21.17 -11.50 -13.78
CA GLY A 44 -22.01 -12.16 -12.77
C GLY A 44 -21.71 -11.78 -11.33
N THR A 45 -20.77 -10.86 -11.08
CA THR A 45 -20.61 -10.24 -9.76
C THR A 45 -21.92 -9.54 -9.34
N PRO A 46 -22.53 -9.90 -8.19
CA PRO A 46 -23.79 -9.29 -7.76
C PRO A 46 -23.63 -7.78 -7.53
N LEU A 47 -24.61 -6.97 -7.94
CA LEU A 47 -24.55 -5.50 -7.86
C LEU A 47 -24.19 -4.98 -6.46
N GLN A 48 -24.81 -5.54 -5.42
CA GLN A 48 -24.53 -5.20 -4.02
C GLN A 48 -23.06 -5.47 -3.63
N MET A 49 -22.49 -6.54 -4.18
CA MET A 49 -21.09 -6.88 -3.95
C MET A 49 -20.16 -5.94 -4.73
N GLY A 50 -20.54 -5.56 -5.96
CA GLY A 50 -19.81 -4.59 -6.77
C GLY A 50 -19.64 -3.23 -6.08
N LEU A 51 -20.69 -2.73 -5.42
CA LEU A 51 -20.60 -1.49 -4.64
C LEU A 51 -19.60 -1.60 -3.48
N LYS A 52 -19.65 -2.70 -2.71
CA LYS A 52 -18.70 -2.93 -1.60
C LYS A 52 -17.27 -3.12 -2.10
N LEU A 53 -17.08 -3.85 -3.20
CA LEU A 53 -15.77 -4.02 -3.84
C LEU A 53 -15.19 -2.66 -4.26
N TYR A 54 -16.02 -1.76 -4.82
CA TYR A 54 -15.57 -0.41 -5.17
C TYR A 54 -15.11 0.39 -3.94
N GLU A 55 -15.85 0.32 -2.83
CA GLU A 55 -15.48 0.97 -1.57
C GLU A 55 -14.16 0.43 -1.00
N VAL A 56 -14.02 -0.90 -0.95
CA VAL A 56 -12.79 -1.57 -0.51
C VAL A 56 -11.62 -1.23 -1.43
N GLY A 57 -11.81 -1.29 -2.75
CA GLY A 57 -10.79 -0.92 -3.74
C GLY A 57 -10.35 0.54 -3.60
N SER A 58 -11.29 1.45 -3.36
CA SER A 58 -10.99 2.85 -3.09
C SER A 58 -10.17 3.04 -1.81
N ALA A 59 -10.46 2.28 -0.76
CA ALA A 59 -9.69 2.31 0.48
C ALA A 59 -8.28 1.74 0.30
N LEU A 60 -8.13 0.62 -0.42
CA LEU A 60 -6.84 0.03 -0.75
C LEU A 60 -5.98 0.96 -1.61
N SER A 61 -6.57 1.59 -2.63
CA SER A 61 -5.88 2.58 -3.48
C SER A 61 -5.36 3.76 -2.65
N LYS A 62 -6.19 4.32 -1.76
CA LYS A 62 -5.76 5.36 -0.81
C LYS A 62 -4.62 4.88 0.10
N ARG A 63 -4.67 3.64 0.57
CA ARG A 63 -3.60 3.05 1.39
C ARG A 63 -2.28 2.97 0.61
N CYS A 64 -2.31 2.47 -0.63
CA CYS A 64 -1.13 2.41 -1.49
C CYS A 64 -0.50 3.79 -1.67
N GLY A 65 -1.32 4.80 -2.00
CA GLY A 65 -0.87 6.20 -2.09
C GLY A 65 -0.21 6.69 -0.79
N ALA A 66 -0.85 6.48 0.36
CA ALA A 66 -0.31 6.89 1.64
C ALA A 66 1.04 6.24 1.99
N VAL A 67 1.27 4.98 1.58
CA VAL A 67 2.58 4.32 1.77
C VAL A 67 3.64 4.95 0.87
N LEU A 68 3.30 5.23 -0.39
CA LEU A 68 4.21 5.88 -1.34
C LEU A 68 4.57 7.29 -0.86
N ASP A 69 3.59 8.10 -0.47
CA ASP A 69 3.80 9.47 0.03
C ASP A 69 4.72 9.48 1.26
N ALA A 70 4.49 8.57 2.22
CA ALA A 70 5.33 8.45 3.41
C ALA A 70 6.77 8.02 3.06
N THR A 71 6.92 7.17 2.04
CA THR A 71 8.22 6.71 1.56
C THR A 71 8.97 7.83 0.86
N GLU A 72 8.30 8.59 -0.01
CA GLU A 72 8.86 9.76 -0.67
C GLU A 72 9.30 10.82 0.34
N ALA A 73 8.45 11.15 1.31
CA ALA A 73 8.79 12.09 2.38
C ALA A 73 10.06 11.67 3.12
N ARG A 74 10.22 10.37 3.42
CA ARG A 74 11.43 9.83 4.05
C ARG A 74 12.66 9.97 3.15
N MET A 75 12.54 9.71 1.85
CA MET A 75 13.65 9.89 0.90
C MET A 75 14.09 11.35 0.83
N VAL A 76 13.15 12.29 0.84
CA VAL A 76 13.45 13.73 0.86
C VAL A 76 14.24 14.12 2.11
N GLN A 77 13.87 13.60 3.29
CA GLN A 77 14.63 13.83 4.53
C GLN A 77 16.06 13.27 4.43
N ILE A 78 16.21 12.01 3.99
CA ILE A 78 17.52 11.37 3.84
C ILE A 78 18.43 12.17 2.89
N ARG A 79 17.87 12.66 1.77
CA ARG A 79 18.63 13.51 0.84
C ARG A 79 19.07 14.82 1.48
N GLY A 80 18.17 15.49 2.19
CA GLY A 80 18.50 16.73 2.92
C GLY A 80 19.60 16.51 3.97
N ASP A 81 19.56 15.40 4.71
CA ASP A 81 20.59 15.07 5.69
C ASP A 81 21.95 14.82 5.05
N LEU A 82 21.98 14.16 3.87
CA LEU A 82 23.21 13.94 3.11
C LEU A 82 23.81 15.24 2.58
N GLU A 83 22.99 16.15 2.07
CA GLU A 83 23.44 17.47 1.59
C GLU A 83 23.96 18.35 2.73
N ASN A 84 23.37 18.23 3.92
CA ASN A 84 23.80 18.97 5.11
C ASN A 84 24.98 18.34 5.85
N ARG A 85 25.42 17.13 5.46
CA ARG A 85 26.58 16.47 6.06
C ARG A 85 27.84 17.27 5.71
N LYS A 86 28.39 17.95 6.71
CA LYS A 86 29.73 18.55 6.63
C LYS A 86 30.76 17.47 6.96
N GLU A 87 31.72 17.27 6.07
CA GLU A 87 32.94 16.55 6.42
C GLU A 87 33.75 17.45 7.36
N GLU A 88 33.82 17.05 8.63
CA GLU A 88 34.78 17.65 9.56
C GLU A 88 36.18 17.17 9.14
N PRO A 89 37.19 18.06 9.10
CA PRO A 89 38.56 17.63 8.88
C PRO A 89 38.95 16.56 9.91
N PHE A 90 39.56 15.47 9.45
CA PHE A 90 40.10 14.43 10.32
C PHE A 90 40.99 15.06 11.40
N ASP A 91 40.67 14.80 12.68
CA ASP A 91 41.44 15.27 13.83
C ASP A 91 42.16 14.07 14.46
N PRO A 92 43.47 13.87 14.19
CA PRO A 92 44.23 12.74 14.70
C PRO A 92 44.22 12.63 16.24
N GLY A 93 44.01 13.74 16.95
CA GLY A 93 43.98 13.77 18.42
C GLY A 93 42.65 13.33 19.03
N LYS A 94 41.55 13.46 18.29
CA LYS A 94 40.20 13.04 18.71
C LYS A 94 39.80 11.68 18.15
N ASP A 95 40.19 11.39 16.91
CA ASP A 95 39.69 10.24 16.13
C ASP A 95 40.62 9.01 16.22
N GLY A 96 41.81 9.17 16.80
CA GLY A 96 42.85 8.14 16.87
C GLY A 96 43.11 7.56 18.27
N ARG A 97 42.11 7.00 18.94
CA ARG A 97 42.32 6.14 20.13
C ARG A 97 41.60 4.80 20.02
#